data_AF-A0A6J6G5K5-F1
#
_entry.id   AF-A0A6J6G5K5-F1
#
_cell.length_a   1.000
_cell.length_b   1.000
_cell.length_c   1.000
_cell.angle_alpha   90.00
_cell.angle_beta   90.00
_cell.angle_gamma   90.00
#
_symmetry.space_group_name_H-M   'P 1'
#
loop_
_entity.id
_entity.type
_entity.pdbx_description
1 polymer ?
#
loop_
_entity_poly.entity_id
_entity_poly.type
_entity_poly.pdbx_seq_one_letter_code
_entity_poly.pdbx_strand_id
1 'polypeptide(L)'
;MITMTSADLQFGYRTSALKEGHQGLVVSVTFALHRDTQATPVRYGQLAAALGVEVGDKVAAPDVRAAVLALRASKGMVISDDPDSISVGSFFTNPVVSDDIAQALPPDAPRYASETPRSPVVVPLGAIPEFPAFSENRRTVKLSAAWLIEHSGIPRGFTLPGNNAGISTKHTLAIVNRGHATADDVLELARYITIRVHDEFGVMLTPEPSFIGFD
;
A
#
# COMPACT_ATOMS: atom_id res chain seq x y z
N MET A 1 -1.80 21.91 22.64
CA MET A 1 -0.93 21.11 21.74
C MET A 1 -0.59 19.83 22.48
N ILE A 2 -0.88 18.67 21.90
CA ILE A 2 -0.62 17.36 22.51
C ILE A 2 0.55 16.73 21.76
N THR A 3 1.51 16.16 22.48
CA THR A 3 2.58 15.34 21.89
C THR A 3 2.22 13.88 22.07
N MET A 4 2.14 13.14 20.97
CA MET A 4 1.92 11.69 20.97
C MET A 4 3.24 10.98 20.69
N THR A 5 3.55 9.95 21.47
CA THR A 5 4.69 9.07 21.24
C THR A 5 4.40 8.05 20.14
N SER A 6 5.42 7.32 19.69
CA SER A 6 5.23 6.18 18.78
C SER A 6 4.28 5.11 19.33
N ALA A 7 4.23 4.95 20.66
CA ALA A 7 3.32 4.01 21.31
C ALA A 7 1.87 4.52 21.25
N ASP A 8 1.65 5.81 21.50
CA ASP A 8 0.31 6.44 21.45
C ASP A 8 -0.27 6.44 20.02
N LEU A 9 0.58 6.58 19.01
CA LEU A 9 0.18 6.56 17.59
C LEU A 9 -0.20 5.17 17.09
N GLN A 10 0.18 4.12 17.83
CA GLN A 10 -0.22 2.74 17.57
C GLN A 10 -0.05 2.33 16.09
N PHE A 11 1.15 2.58 15.53
CA PHE A 11 1.41 2.30 14.12
C PHE A 11 1.19 0.83 13.75
N GLY A 12 0.58 0.62 12.59
CA GLY A 12 0.46 -0.68 11.94
C GLY A 12 0.65 -0.57 10.43
N TYR A 13 0.41 -1.65 9.70
CA TYR A 13 0.48 -1.62 8.24
C TYR A 13 -0.58 -0.67 7.67
N ARG A 14 -0.14 0.49 7.16
CA ARG A 14 -1.01 1.54 6.57
C ARG A 14 -2.10 2.04 7.52
N THR A 15 -1.87 1.96 8.83
CA THR A 15 -2.78 2.45 9.87
C THR A 15 -2.05 3.10 11.05
N SER A 16 -2.77 3.92 11.79
CA SER A 16 -2.37 4.56 13.04
C SER A 16 -3.62 5.03 13.78
N ALA A 17 -3.49 5.39 15.06
CA ALA A 17 -4.57 5.96 15.85
C ALA A 17 -5.19 7.21 15.17
N LEU A 18 -4.40 7.98 14.41
CA LEU A 18 -4.87 9.13 13.64
C LEU A 18 -5.81 8.73 12.49
N LYS A 19 -5.51 7.61 11.81
CA LYS A 19 -6.37 7.06 10.76
C LYS A 19 -7.64 6.42 11.34
N GLU A 20 -7.55 5.90 12.56
CA GLU A 20 -8.63 5.18 13.25
C GLU A 20 -9.55 6.09 14.09
N GLY A 21 -9.45 7.42 13.92
CA GLY A 21 -10.44 8.37 14.43
C GLY A 21 -9.95 9.33 15.51
N HIS A 22 -8.66 9.30 15.87
CA HIS A 22 -8.12 10.31 16.76
C HIS A 22 -8.10 11.69 16.06
N GLN A 23 -9.02 12.56 16.45
CA GLN A 23 -9.16 13.89 15.84
C GLN A 23 -7.98 14.80 16.19
N GLY A 24 -7.52 15.57 15.21
CA GLY A 24 -6.45 16.55 15.39
C GLY A 24 -5.76 16.95 14.09
N LEU A 25 -4.89 17.95 14.16
CA LEU A 25 -4.01 18.37 13.07
C LEU A 25 -2.56 18.04 13.45
N VAL A 26 -1.87 17.29 12.60
CA VAL A 26 -0.43 17.02 12.78
C VAL A 26 0.34 18.28 12.38
N VAL A 27 0.87 18.99 13.37
CA VAL A 27 1.61 20.24 13.15
C VAL A 27 3.13 20.04 13.11
N SER A 28 3.64 18.93 13.63
CA SER A 28 5.06 18.59 13.62
C SER A 28 5.27 17.08 13.80
N VAL A 29 6.34 16.55 13.23
CA VAL A 29 6.78 15.16 13.43
C VAL A 29 8.27 15.17 13.80
N THR A 30 8.64 14.40 14.83
CA THR A 30 10.03 14.25 15.26
C THR A 30 10.53 12.84 14.95
N PHE A 31 11.64 12.74 14.23
CA PHE A 31 12.29 11.47 13.91
C PHE A 31 13.61 11.37 14.69
N ALA A 32 13.82 10.24 15.38
CA ALA A 32 15.11 9.89 15.93
C ALA A 32 15.93 9.17 14.85
N LEU A 33 16.97 9.82 14.33
CA LEU A 33 17.84 9.29 13.28
C LEU A 33 19.22 8.94 13.84
N HIS A 34 19.84 7.90 13.29
CA HIS A 34 21.26 7.61 13.54
C HIS A 34 22.14 8.55 12.70
N ARG A 35 23.21 9.07 13.30
CA ARG A 35 24.23 9.89 12.61
C ARG A 35 25.31 9.01 11.99
N ASP A 36 24.89 8.00 11.24
CA ASP A 36 25.75 7.08 10.49
C ASP A 36 25.74 7.49 9.00
N THR A 37 26.82 7.24 8.28
CA THR A 37 26.88 7.39 6.83
C THR A 37 26.31 6.16 6.12
N GLN A 38 26.20 5.02 6.81
CA GLN A 38 25.55 3.82 6.32
C GLN A 38 24.04 3.83 6.58
N ALA A 39 23.27 3.34 5.62
CA ALA A 39 21.86 3.07 5.79
C ALA A 39 21.64 1.88 6.74
N THR A 40 20.40 1.74 7.20
CA THR A 40 19.95 0.48 7.80
C THR A 40 20.12 -0.68 6.81
N PRO A 41 20.35 -1.92 7.30
CA PRO A 41 20.45 -3.11 6.45
C PRO A 41 19.36 -3.18 5.38
N VAL A 42 19.74 -3.49 4.14
CA VAL A 42 18.81 -3.60 3.02
C VAL A 42 17.87 -4.78 3.25
N ARG A 43 16.56 -4.53 3.31
CA ARG A 43 15.55 -5.58 3.60
C ARG A 43 14.73 -6.02 2.38
N TYR A 44 14.86 -5.32 1.25
CA TYR A 44 14.03 -5.54 0.07
C TYR A 44 14.88 -6.14 -1.05
N GLY A 45 14.53 -7.34 -1.52
CA GLY A 45 15.28 -8.05 -2.56
C GLY A 45 15.47 -7.25 -3.85
N GLN A 46 14.44 -6.50 -4.28
CA GLN A 46 14.57 -5.64 -5.47
C GLN A 46 15.57 -4.50 -5.28
N LEU A 47 15.67 -3.95 -4.07
CA LEU A 47 16.66 -2.92 -3.74
C LEU A 47 18.07 -3.52 -3.64
N ALA A 48 18.18 -4.70 -3.02
CA ALA A 48 19.43 -5.45 -2.94
C ALA A 48 19.98 -5.75 -4.34
N ALA A 49 19.14 -6.28 -5.23
CA ALA A 49 19.48 -6.52 -6.62
C ALA A 49 19.90 -5.24 -7.38
N ALA A 50 19.18 -4.13 -7.19
CA ALA A 50 19.52 -2.86 -7.84
C ALA A 50 20.84 -2.26 -7.33
N LEU A 51 21.23 -2.55 -6.09
CA LEU A 51 22.49 -2.13 -5.48
C LEU A 51 23.63 -3.13 -5.71
N GLY A 52 23.35 -4.33 -6.24
CA GLY A 52 24.33 -5.40 -6.38
C GLY A 52 24.82 -5.97 -5.04
N VAL A 53 23.94 -6.02 -4.05
CA VAL A 53 24.23 -6.50 -2.67
C VAL A 53 23.22 -7.56 -2.24
N GLU A 54 23.48 -8.22 -1.12
CA GLU A 54 22.57 -9.18 -0.52
C GLU A 54 21.59 -8.53 0.46
N VAL A 55 20.46 -9.20 0.71
CA VAL A 55 19.54 -8.78 1.78
C VAL A 55 20.25 -8.92 3.12
N GLY A 56 20.30 -7.82 3.88
CA GLY A 56 21.04 -7.71 5.15
C GLY A 56 22.28 -6.83 5.07
N ASP A 57 22.79 -6.54 3.86
CA ASP A 57 23.98 -5.70 3.70
C ASP A 57 23.71 -4.24 4.03
N LYS A 58 24.76 -3.56 4.51
CA LYS A 58 24.75 -2.10 4.72
C LYS A 58 25.44 -1.40 3.56
N VAL A 59 24.78 -0.38 3.03
CA VAL A 59 25.25 0.44 1.92
C VAL A 59 25.22 1.91 2.35
N ALA A 60 26.04 2.77 1.75
CA ALA A 60 26.02 4.19 2.04
C ALA A 60 24.64 4.80 1.76
N ALA A 61 24.16 5.65 2.66
CA ALA A 61 22.81 6.23 2.57
C ALA A 61 22.54 6.99 1.25
N PRO A 62 23.50 7.74 0.66
CA PRO A 62 23.31 8.37 -0.64
C PRO A 62 23.04 7.37 -1.78
N ASP A 63 23.74 6.23 -1.79
CA ASP A 63 23.59 5.21 -2.83
C ASP A 63 22.24 4.50 -2.69
N VAL A 64 21.84 4.19 -1.45
CA VAL A 64 20.49 3.66 -1.16
C VAL A 64 19.42 4.63 -1.64
N ARG A 65 19.57 5.93 -1.36
CA ARG A 65 18.63 6.97 -1.83
C ARG A 65 18.55 6.99 -3.35
N ALA A 66 19.69 7.00 -4.04
CA ALA A 66 19.75 7.03 -5.50
C ALA A 66 19.06 5.81 -6.11
N ALA A 67 19.36 4.61 -5.62
CA ALA A 67 18.74 3.36 -6.07
C ALA A 67 17.23 3.33 -5.80
N VAL A 68 16.77 3.79 -4.62
CA VAL A 68 15.35 3.90 -4.31
C VAL A 68 14.64 4.87 -5.26
N LEU A 69 15.22 6.04 -5.54
CA LEU A 69 14.65 7.00 -6.48
C LEU A 69 14.54 6.41 -7.89
N ALA A 70 15.59 5.75 -8.37
CA ALA A 70 15.59 5.10 -9.69
C ALA A 70 14.52 3.99 -9.78
N LEU A 71 14.43 3.13 -8.76
CA LEU A 71 13.42 2.06 -8.69
C LEU A 71 11.99 2.58 -8.59
N ARG A 72 11.78 3.73 -7.95
CA ARG A 72 10.46 4.36 -7.89
C ARG A 72 10.12 5.05 -9.20
N ALA A 73 11.06 5.74 -9.82
CA ALA A 73 10.87 6.38 -11.12
C ALA A 73 10.53 5.36 -12.21
N SER A 74 11.17 4.19 -12.22
CA SER A 74 10.83 3.11 -13.16
C SER A 74 9.41 2.54 -12.99
N LYS A 75 8.75 2.86 -11.87
CA LYS A 75 7.37 2.46 -11.53
C LYS A 75 6.36 3.61 -11.60
N GLY A 76 6.75 4.81 -12.04
CA GLY A 76 5.88 5.99 -11.97
C GLY A 76 5.60 6.47 -10.53
N MET A 77 6.40 6.07 -9.55
CA MET A 77 6.19 6.34 -8.12
C MET A 77 7.03 7.53 -7.61
N VAL A 78 7.49 8.39 -8.52
CA VAL A 78 8.15 9.68 -8.27
C VAL A 78 7.42 10.71 -9.12
N ILE A 79 7.04 11.83 -8.52
CA ILE A 79 6.38 12.93 -9.24
C ILE A 79 7.36 13.47 -10.29
N SER A 80 6.94 13.43 -11.55
CA SER A 80 7.69 13.99 -12.68
C SER A 80 6.73 14.39 -13.82
N ASP A 81 7.29 14.63 -15.00
CA ASP A 81 6.57 14.82 -16.26
C ASP A 81 6.04 13.52 -16.89
N ASP A 82 6.31 12.37 -16.26
CA ASP A 82 5.82 11.07 -16.67
C ASP A 82 4.31 10.96 -16.45
N PRO A 83 3.49 10.65 -17.48
CA PRO A 83 2.05 10.46 -17.30
C PRO A 83 1.70 9.39 -16.26
N ASP A 84 2.54 8.36 -16.10
CA ASP A 84 2.35 7.33 -15.08
C ASP A 84 2.59 7.83 -13.64
N SER A 85 3.15 9.03 -13.47
CA SER A 85 3.32 9.67 -12.17
C SER A 85 2.09 10.44 -11.68
N ILE A 86 1.10 10.66 -12.55
CA ILE A 86 -0.16 11.35 -12.22
C ILE A 86 -1.12 10.37 -11.55
N SER A 87 -0.82 10.00 -10.30
CA SER A 87 -1.58 9.05 -9.50
C SER A 87 -1.57 9.43 -8.02
N VAL A 88 -2.29 8.67 -7.20
CA VAL A 88 -2.19 8.69 -5.72
C VAL A 88 -1.27 7.59 -5.19
N GLY A 89 -0.36 7.08 -6.03
CA GLY A 89 0.49 5.95 -5.71
C GLY A 89 -0.23 4.60 -5.83
N SER A 90 0.12 3.65 -4.97
CA SER A 90 -0.58 2.35 -4.94
C SER A 90 -1.99 2.55 -4.40
N PHE A 91 -2.99 2.31 -5.24
CA PHE A 91 -4.39 2.54 -4.95
C PHE A 91 -4.96 1.51 -3.99
N PHE A 92 -4.46 0.27 -4.01
CA PHE A 92 -4.89 -0.80 -3.11
C PHE A 92 -3.77 -1.22 -2.17
N THR A 93 -4.14 -1.48 -0.92
CA THR A 93 -3.25 -2.14 0.04
C THR A 93 -3.09 -3.62 -0.30
N ASN A 94 -1.96 -4.21 0.10
CA ASN A 94 -1.79 -5.66 -0.02
C ASN A 94 -2.70 -6.35 1.01
N PRO A 95 -3.65 -7.20 0.57
CA PRO A 95 -4.61 -7.81 1.48
C PRO A 95 -3.90 -8.80 2.41
N VAL A 96 -4.36 -8.83 3.65
CA VAL A 96 -3.92 -9.80 4.66
C VAL A 96 -5.08 -10.73 4.96
N VAL A 97 -4.91 -12.01 4.65
CA VAL A 97 -5.96 -13.03 4.68
C VAL A 97 -5.60 -14.16 5.65
N SER A 98 -6.56 -15.03 5.97
CA SER A 98 -6.26 -16.28 6.68
C SER A 98 -5.40 -17.20 5.82
N ASP A 99 -4.67 -18.09 6.49
CA ASP A 99 -3.89 -19.12 5.80
C ASP A 99 -4.75 -20.00 4.87
N ASP A 100 -5.99 -20.34 5.26
CA ASP A 100 -6.91 -21.12 4.43
C ASP A 100 -7.22 -20.45 3.08
N ILE A 101 -7.47 -19.13 3.08
CA ILE A 101 -7.69 -18.37 1.84
C ILE A 101 -6.41 -18.34 1.01
N ALA A 102 -5.26 -18.10 1.65
CA ALA A 102 -3.98 -18.07 0.96
C ALA A 102 -3.64 -19.43 0.31
N GLN A 103 -3.99 -20.55 0.95
CA GLN A 103 -3.77 -21.89 0.41
C GLN A 103 -4.66 -22.20 -0.80
N ALA A 104 -5.86 -21.60 -0.89
CA ALA A 104 -6.76 -21.76 -2.03
C ALA A 104 -6.29 -21.03 -3.30
N LEU A 105 -5.37 -20.06 -3.18
CA LEU A 105 -4.82 -19.33 -4.32
C LEU A 105 -3.81 -20.18 -5.12
N PRO A 106 -3.58 -19.82 -6.40
CA PRO A 106 -2.56 -20.47 -7.22
C PRO A 106 -1.18 -20.57 -6.54
N PRO A 107 -0.40 -21.63 -6.80
CA PRO A 107 0.89 -21.85 -6.14
C PRO A 107 1.93 -20.75 -6.39
N ASP A 108 1.84 -20.06 -7.53
CA ASP A 108 2.70 -18.96 -7.93
C ASP A 108 2.28 -17.59 -7.36
N ALA A 109 1.12 -17.52 -6.68
CA ALA A 109 0.68 -16.32 -5.99
C ALA A 109 1.66 -15.97 -4.85
N PRO A 110 2.29 -14.77 -4.85
CA PRO A 110 3.25 -14.40 -3.81
C PRO A 110 2.60 -14.31 -2.44
N ARG A 111 3.19 -15.02 -1.47
CA ARG A 111 2.75 -15.10 -0.08
C ARG A 111 3.86 -14.60 0.83
N TYR A 112 3.54 -13.61 1.66
CA TYR A 112 4.48 -13.04 2.60
C TYR A 112 3.96 -13.25 4.02
N ALA A 113 4.86 -13.60 4.94
CA ALA A 113 4.53 -13.58 6.36
C ALA A 113 4.04 -12.18 6.75
N SER A 114 2.92 -12.14 7.46
CA SER A 114 2.34 -10.90 7.96
C SER A 114 2.20 -10.96 9.47
N GLU A 115 2.40 -9.82 10.10
CA GLU A 115 1.83 -9.58 11.42
C GLU A 115 0.30 -9.54 11.29
N THR A 116 -0.40 -10.10 12.27
CA THR A 116 -1.85 -10.15 12.29
C THR A 116 -2.41 -8.73 12.23
N PRO A 117 -3.31 -8.40 11.28
CA PRO A 117 -3.94 -7.10 11.25
C PRO A 117 -4.86 -6.95 12.48
N ARG A 118 -5.06 -5.71 12.94
CA ARG A 118 -6.04 -5.46 14.01
C ARG A 118 -7.44 -5.74 13.51
N SER A 119 -8.25 -6.37 14.34
CA SER A 119 -9.66 -6.56 14.03
C SER A 119 -10.38 -5.21 14.10
N PRO A 120 -11.32 -4.91 13.19
CA PRO A 120 -12.13 -3.70 13.28
C PRO A 120 -12.92 -3.70 14.59
N VAL A 121 -12.98 -2.53 15.25
CA VAL A 121 -13.72 -2.32 16.49
C VAL A 121 -14.89 -1.39 16.21
N VAL A 122 -16.07 -1.75 16.68
CA VAL A 122 -17.24 -0.86 16.63
C VAL A 122 -17.11 0.16 17.76
N VAL A 123 -16.96 1.43 17.41
CA VAL A 123 -16.84 2.53 18.39
C VAL A 123 -18.12 3.37 18.35
N PRO A 124 -18.80 3.60 19.49
CA PRO A 124 -19.94 4.50 19.55
C PRO A 124 -19.57 5.92 19.08
N LEU A 125 -20.49 6.59 18.38
CA LEU A 125 -20.27 7.94 17.89
C LEU A 125 -19.99 8.90 19.06
N GLY A 126 -18.80 9.54 19.05
CA GLY A 126 -18.35 10.47 20.09
C GLY A 126 -17.49 9.85 21.20
N ALA A 127 -17.27 8.52 21.19
CA ALA A 127 -16.33 7.87 22.09
C ALA A 127 -14.91 7.90 21.53
N ILE A 128 -13.91 7.93 22.42
CA ILE A 128 -12.51 7.66 22.04
C ILE A 128 -12.39 6.14 21.83
N PRO A 129 -11.91 5.67 20.67
CA PRO A 129 -11.72 4.24 20.42
C PRO A 129 -10.76 3.61 21.45
N GLU A 130 -11.17 2.52 22.08
CA GLU A 130 -10.26 1.60 22.76
C GLU A 130 -9.91 0.46 21.81
N PHE A 131 -8.64 0.39 21.40
CA PHE A 131 -8.17 -0.63 20.46
C PHE A 131 -7.67 -1.86 21.21
N PRO A 132 -8.27 -3.06 21.02
CA PRO A 132 -7.78 -4.28 21.63
C PRO A 132 -6.40 -4.64 21.06
N ALA A 133 -5.61 -5.38 21.85
CA ALA A 133 -4.33 -5.93 21.40
C ALA A 133 -4.52 -6.82 20.16
N PHE A 134 -3.48 -6.93 19.33
CA PHE A 134 -3.47 -7.80 18.15
C PHE A 134 -3.88 -9.23 18.52
N SER A 135 -4.84 -9.83 17.81
CA SER A 135 -5.32 -11.18 18.13
C SER A 135 -4.23 -12.21 17.90
N GLU A 136 -3.86 -12.96 18.95
CA GLU A 136 -2.68 -13.86 18.93
C GLU A 136 -2.86 -15.17 18.14
N ASN A 137 -4.07 -15.52 17.68
CA ASN A 137 -4.39 -16.92 17.36
C ASN A 137 -4.68 -17.28 15.90
N ARG A 138 -4.41 -16.41 14.92
CA ARG A 138 -4.55 -16.80 13.49
C ARG A 138 -3.32 -16.41 12.70
N ARG A 139 -2.66 -17.40 12.09
CA ARG A 139 -1.63 -17.15 11.07
C ARG A 139 -2.29 -16.43 9.90
N THR A 140 -1.78 -15.23 9.61
CA THR A 140 -2.24 -14.44 8.48
C THR A 140 -1.15 -14.32 7.43
N VAL A 141 -1.56 -14.32 6.18
CA VAL A 141 -0.67 -14.22 5.03
C VAL A 141 -0.99 -12.93 4.30
N LYS A 142 0.04 -12.14 4.01
CA LYS A 142 -0.07 -10.97 3.16
C LYS A 142 0.16 -11.38 1.71
N LEU A 143 -0.79 -11.03 0.85
CA LEU A 143 -0.74 -11.33 -0.58
C LEU A 143 -0.26 -10.13 -1.38
N SER A 144 0.12 -10.34 -2.65
CA SER A 144 0.42 -9.26 -3.59
C SER A 144 -0.85 -8.79 -4.30
N ALA A 145 -1.34 -7.59 -3.98
CA ALA A 145 -2.48 -6.99 -4.68
C ALA A 145 -2.18 -6.79 -6.17
N ALA A 146 -0.95 -6.43 -6.53
CA ALA A 146 -0.54 -6.27 -7.94
C ALA A 146 -0.69 -7.59 -8.71
N TRP A 147 -0.29 -8.71 -8.10
CA TRP A 147 -0.40 -10.02 -8.71
C TRP A 147 -1.88 -10.41 -8.89
N LEU A 148 -2.71 -10.21 -7.87
CA LEU A 148 -4.15 -10.49 -7.94
C LEU A 148 -4.83 -9.69 -9.06
N ILE A 149 -4.50 -8.40 -9.20
CA ILE A 149 -5.07 -7.54 -10.26
C ILE A 149 -4.66 -8.06 -11.65
N GLU A 150 -3.36 -8.31 -11.88
CA GLU A 150 -2.89 -8.83 -13.18
C GLU A 150 -3.56 -10.17 -13.53
N HIS A 151 -3.66 -11.08 -12.56
CA HIS A 151 -4.24 -12.41 -12.77
C HIS A 151 -5.76 -12.43 -12.80
N SER A 152 -6.43 -11.32 -12.47
CA SER A 152 -7.88 -11.12 -12.70
C SER A 152 -8.21 -10.62 -14.12
N GLY A 153 -7.19 -10.50 -14.99
CA GLY A 153 -7.31 -10.05 -16.37
C GLY A 153 -7.11 -8.53 -16.55
N ILE A 154 -6.49 -7.86 -15.60
CA ILE A 154 -6.28 -6.41 -15.60
C ILE A 154 -4.77 -6.11 -15.67
N PRO A 155 -4.17 -6.14 -16.88
CA PRO A 155 -2.75 -5.90 -17.04
C PRO A 155 -2.39 -4.41 -16.84
N ARG A 156 -1.09 -4.12 -16.73
CA ARG A 156 -0.58 -2.75 -16.85
C ARG A 156 -1.07 -2.08 -18.12
N GLY A 157 -1.46 -0.81 -18.02
CA GLY A 157 -2.04 -0.06 -19.13
C GLY A 157 -3.54 -0.30 -19.38
N PHE A 158 -4.20 -1.19 -18.64
CA PHE A 158 -5.64 -1.42 -18.76
C PHE A 158 -6.47 -0.14 -18.54
N THR A 159 -7.57 -0.01 -19.26
CA THR A 159 -8.56 1.06 -19.08
C THR A 159 -9.94 0.52 -19.47
N LEU A 160 -11.00 1.05 -18.85
CA LEU A 160 -12.37 0.73 -19.24
C LEU A 160 -12.75 1.52 -20.51
N PRO A 161 -13.57 0.96 -21.41
CA PRO A 161 -14.04 1.70 -22.59
C PRO A 161 -14.73 3.00 -22.20
N GLY A 162 -14.25 4.13 -22.73
CA GLY A 162 -14.82 5.46 -22.46
C GLY A 162 -14.36 6.11 -21.15
N ASN A 163 -13.54 5.44 -20.34
CA ASN A 163 -13.04 5.94 -19.07
C ASN A 163 -11.67 6.61 -19.25
N ASN A 164 -11.46 7.77 -18.60
CA ASN A 164 -10.22 8.55 -18.74
C ASN A 164 -9.13 8.15 -17.72
N ALA A 165 -9.46 7.33 -16.73
CA ALA A 165 -8.50 6.70 -15.84
C ALA A 165 -7.98 5.39 -16.45
N GLY A 166 -6.80 4.96 -16.00
CA GLY A 166 -6.26 3.67 -16.37
C GLY A 166 -5.31 3.13 -15.33
N ILE A 167 -4.95 1.85 -15.46
CA ILE A 167 -3.81 1.29 -14.75
C ILE A 167 -2.53 1.81 -15.39
N SER A 168 -1.56 2.20 -14.56
CA SER A 168 -0.23 2.62 -15.00
C SER A 168 0.40 1.57 -15.92
N THR A 169 1.16 2.03 -16.92
CA THR A 169 1.91 1.12 -17.79
C THR A 169 3.14 0.53 -17.09
N LYS A 170 3.54 1.10 -15.96
CA LYS A 170 4.74 0.74 -15.18
C LYS A 170 4.43 0.00 -13.88
N HIS A 171 3.30 0.27 -13.23
CA HIS A 171 2.99 -0.31 -11.92
C HIS A 171 1.49 -0.57 -11.73
N THR A 172 1.10 -1.84 -11.65
CA THR A 172 -0.31 -2.30 -11.66
C THR A 172 -1.16 -1.72 -10.54
N LEU A 173 -0.56 -1.38 -9.40
CA LEU A 173 -1.32 -0.80 -8.29
C LEU A 173 -1.62 0.68 -8.48
N ALA A 174 -1.02 1.37 -9.45
CA ALA A 174 -1.28 2.79 -9.67
C ALA A 174 -2.43 2.97 -10.66
N ILE A 175 -3.51 3.62 -10.20
CA ILE A 175 -4.51 4.22 -11.08
C ILE A 175 -4.02 5.61 -11.46
N VAL A 176 -3.90 5.85 -12.77
CA VAL A 176 -3.34 7.08 -13.34
C VAL A 176 -4.40 7.88 -14.09
N ASN A 177 -4.30 9.20 -14.00
CA ASN A 177 -5.09 10.11 -14.82
C ASN A 177 -4.39 10.36 -16.16
N ARG A 178 -5.02 9.99 -17.28
CA ARG A 178 -4.46 10.16 -18.63
C ARG A 178 -4.75 11.53 -19.27
N GLY A 179 -5.16 12.52 -18.47
CA GLY A 179 -5.34 13.91 -18.85
C GLY A 179 -6.66 14.51 -18.36
N HIS A 180 -7.76 13.77 -18.49
CA HIS A 180 -9.13 14.25 -18.21
C HIS A 180 -9.93 13.34 -17.29
N ALA A 181 -9.27 12.47 -16.50
CA ALA A 181 -9.96 11.61 -15.55
C ALA A 181 -10.67 12.43 -14.47
N THR A 182 -11.95 12.15 -14.31
CA THR A 182 -12.78 12.62 -13.21
C THR A 182 -12.64 11.70 -12.00
N ALA A 183 -13.19 12.11 -10.85
CA ALA A 183 -13.27 11.22 -9.70
C ALA A 183 -14.12 9.97 -9.99
N ASP A 184 -15.22 10.13 -10.75
CA ASP A 184 -16.09 9.02 -11.15
C ASP A 184 -15.34 8.00 -12.02
N ASP A 185 -14.51 8.46 -12.96
CA ASP A 185 -13.65 7.58 -13.77
C ASP A 185 -12.75 6.69 -12.89
N VAL A 186 -12.09 7.31 -11.90
CA VAL A 186 -11.19 6.61 -10.97
C VAL A 186 -11.97 5.63 -10.09
N LEU A 187 -13.12 6.05 -9.55
CA LEU A 187 -13.94 5.22 -8.67
C LEU A 187 -14.59 4.05 -9.42
N GLU A 188 -15.01 4.25 -10.67
CA GLU A 188 -15.52 3.19 -11.52
C GLU A 188 -14.44 2.14 -11.79
N LEU A 189 -13.24 2.56 -12.20
CA LEU A 189 -12.13 1.65 -12.42
C LEU A 189 -11.74 0.91 -11.13
N ALA A 190 -11.69 1.60 -9.99
CA ALA A 190 -11.39 1.00 -8.70
C ALA A 190 -12.45 -0.05 -8.27
N ARG A 191 -13.74 0.26 -8.47
CA ARG A 191 -14.85 -0.68 -8.22
C ARG A 191 -14.74 -1.90 -9.12
N TYR A 192 -14.50 -1.70 -10.41
CA TYR A 192 -14.30 -2.78 -11.37
C TYR A 192 -13.16 -3.71 -10.93
N ILE A 193 -11.99 -3.16 -10.59
CA ILE A 193 -10.85 -3.94 -10.10
C ILE A 193 -11.21 -4.75 -8.86
N THR A 194 -11.88 -4.13 -7.89
CA THR A 194 -12.27 -4.78 -6.64
C THR A 194 -13.22 -5.96 -6.91
N ILE A 195 -14.22 -5.77 -7.76
CA ILE A 195 -15.17 -6.82 -8.16
C ILE A 195 -14.45 -7.95 -8.88
N ARG A 196 -13.59 -7.64 -9.86
CA ARG A 196 -12.85 -8.66 -10.64
C ARG A 196 -11.93 -9.51 -9.77
N VAL A 197 -11.21 -8.90 -8.83
CA VAL A 197 -10.34 -9.64 -7.90
C VAL A 197 -11.16 -10.47 -6.91
N HIS A 198 -12.30 -9.96 -6.45
CA HIS A 198 -13.21 -10.72 -5.61
C HIS A 198 -13.82 -11.91 -6.35
N ASP A 199 -14.30 -11.73 -7.57
CA ASP A 199 -14.92 -12.80 -8.35
C ASP A 199 -13.93 -13.92 -8.71
N GLU A 200 -12.67 -13.56 -8.98
CA GLU A 200 -11.63 -14.52 -9.34
C GLU A 200 -11.04 -15.26 -8.13
N PHE A 201 -10.83 -14.56 -7.00
CA PHE A 201 -10.05 -15.08 -5.88
C PHE A 201 -10.78 -15.10 -4.54
N GLY A 202 -11.99 -14.55 -4.45
CA GLY A 202 -12.71 -14.35 -3.19
C GLY A 202 -12.03 -13.33 -2.26
N VAL A 203 -11.13 -12.49 -2.78
CA VAL A 203 -10.36 -11.52 -1.99
C VAL A 203 -10.87 -10.11 -2.24
N MET A 204 -11.27 -9.42 -1.17
CA MET A 204 -11.64 -8.00 -1.24
C MET A 204 -10.40 -7.11 -1.11
N LEU A 205 -10.15 -6.29 -2.12
CA LEU A 205 -9.13 -5.25 -2.05
C LEU A 205 -9.65 -4.03 -1.30
N THR A 206 -8.78 -3.43 -0.48
CA THR A 206 -9.10 -2.19 0.26
C THR A 206 -8.30 -1.03 -0.34
N PRO A 207 -8.98 0.04 -0.79
CA PRO A 207 -8.31 1.26 -1.21
C PRO A 207 -7.41 1.85 -0.11
N GLU A 208 -6.20 2.26 -0.48
CA GLU A 208 -5.28 3.03 0.36
C GLU A 208 -5.63 4.54 0.44
N PRO A 209 -6.05 5.23 -0.65
CA PRO A 209 -6.32 6.66 -0.59
C PRO A 209 -7.57 6.98 0.21
N SER A 210 -7.64 8.20 0.75
CA SER A 210 -8.85 8.73 1.37
C SER A 210 -9.79 9.31 0.33
N PHE A 211 -11.06 8.89 0.36
CA PHE A 211 -12.11 9.47 -0.46
C PHE A 211 -12.73 10.68 0.25
N ILE A 212 -12.82 11.81 -0.46
CA ILE A 212 -13.37 13.06 0.07
C ILE A 212 -14.59 13.43 -0.76
N GLY A 213 -15.78 13.37 -0.15
CA GLY A 213 -17.04 13.63 -0.85
C GLY A 213 -17.53 12.47 -1.73
N PHE A 214 -16.96 11.28 -1.56
CA PHE A 214 -17.36 10.04 -2.23
C PHE A 214 -17.37 8.91 -1.19
N ASP A 215 -18.32 7.98 -1.34
CA ASP A 215 -18.45 6.77 -0.51
C ASP A 215 -17.75 5.56 -1.14
#